data_AF-A0A319DIJ5-F1
#
_entry.id   AF-A0A319DIJ5-F1
#
_cell.length_a   1.000
_cell.length_b   1.000
_cell.length_c   1.000
_cell.angle_alpha   90.00
_cell.angle_beta   90.00
_cell.angle_gamma   90.00
#
_symmetry.space_group_name_H-M   'P 1'
#
loop_
_entity.id
_entity.type
_entity.pdbx_description
1 polymer ?
#
loop_
_entity_poly.entity_id
_entity_poly.type
_entity_poly.pdbx_seq_one_letter_code
_entity_poly.pdbx_strand_id
1 'polypeptide(L)'
;MNAQQPQSSSMLERIDFSRFHVDIDAYINPFLPPPPWRRLPRSISRFFGYRETLPPKPLGNLVVAFWALIGVFCGVLIVAEVSEHVPSFEAHHAPIIVASFGAAAVLEFSAIESPFAQPRNAVLSQLIASFVGVVIGKLFALNEHAHHMTQLGGALACAITTAIMTITNTVHPPAGATALLAVTQSYDVGWYLILIMLLGCVMMQAVALLINNIQRRFPVYWWTPQSLERPKPEDTESAWRVKEGSVDSILTHDTFPGTPVQIIIQEGRVTVPDHLTLTEEEMVVLRRISERI
;
A
#
# COMPACT_ATOMS: atom_id res chain seq x y z
N MET A 1 -57.73 -3.62 -21.48
CA MET A 1 -57.47 -3.48 -20.03
C MET A 1 -56.15 -4.19 -19.73
N ASN A 2 -55.02 -3.48 -19.83
CA ASN A 2 -53.73 -3.98 -19.35
C ASN A 2 -53.53 -3.42 -17.95
N ALA A 3 -53.64 -4.28 -16.94
CA ALA A 3 -53.35 -3.93 -15.57
C ALA A 3 -51.83 -3.69 -15.44
N GLN A 4 -51.45 -2.46 -15.10
CA GLN A 4 -50.10 -2.12 -14.67
C GLN A 4 -49.82 -2.85 -13.35
N GLN A 5 -48.89 -3.81 -13.37
CA GLN A 5 -48.23 -4.29 -12.16
C GLN A 5 -47.34 -3.15 -11.61
N PRO A 6 -47.40 -2.85 -10.30
CA PRO A 6 -46.49 -1.88 -9.72
C PRO A 6 -45.08 -2.49 -9.65
N GLN A 7 -44.11 -1.81 -10.26
CA GLN A 7 -42.70 -2.11 -10.10
C GLN A 7 -42.30 -1.93 -8.63
N SER A 8 -42.12 -3.04 -7.93
CA SER A 8 -41.40 -3.10 -6.66
C SER A 8 -39.91 -2.86 -6.94
N SER A 9 -39.52 -1.60 -7.18
CA SER A 9 -38.12 -1.20 -7.13
C SER A 9 -37.63 -1.42 -5.70
N SER A 10 -36.70 -2.34 -5.54
CA SER A 10 -36.28 -2.83 -4.23
C SER A 10 -35.67 -1.68 -3.41
N MET A 11 -36.01 -1.61 -2.12
CA MET A 11 -35.53 -0.57 -1.18
C MET A 11 -33.98 -0.44 -1.14
N LEU A 12 -33.26 -1.47 -1.59
CA LEU A 12 -31.80 -1.54 -1.66
C LEU A 12 -31.19 -0.66 -2.78
N GLU A 13 -31.93 -0.35 -3.84
CA GLU A 13 -31.45 0.53 -4.93
C GLU A 13 -31.31 1.99 -4.50
N ARG A 14 -31.90 2.39 -3.36
CA ARG A 14 -31.82 3.75 -2.81
C ARG A 14 -30.64 3.96 -1.86
N ILE A 15 -29.94 2.91 -1.45
CA ILE A 15 -28.81 3.03 -0.52
C ILE A 15 -27.53 3.15 -1.36
N ASP A 16 -27.02 4.37 -1.45
CA ASP A 16 -25.73 4.65 -2.06
C ASP A 16 -24.60 4.25 -1.09
N PHE A 17 -24.12 3.01 -1.23
CA PHE A 17 -23.05 2.47 -0.40
C PHE A 17 -21.70 3.20 -0.58
N SER A 18 -21.52 3.98 -1.64
CA SER A 18 -20.28 4.75 -1.86
C SER A 18 -20.06 5.84 -0.81
N ARG A 19 -21.12 6.30 -0.14
CA ARG A 19 -21.06 7.28 0.95
C ARG A 19 -20.45 6.71 2.23
N PHE A 20 -20.43 5.39 2.42
CA PHE A 20 -19.79 4.73 3.56
C PHE A 20 -18.28 4.56 3.33
N HIS A 21 -17.61 5.66 2.98
CA HIS A 21 -16.16 5.69 2.79
C HIS A 21 -15.52 6.44 3.96
N VAL A 22 -14.67 5.73 4.71
CA VAL A 22 -13.86 6.33 5.78
C VAL A 22 -12.45 6.48 5.24
N ASP A 23 -12.05 7.71 4.92
CA ASP A 23 -10.65 8.02 4.62
C ASP A 23 -9.99 8.65 5.85
N ILE A 24 -9.25 7.83 6.61
CA ILE A 24 -8.49 8.33 7.77
C ILE A 24 -7.41 9.32 7.33
N ASP A 25 -6.88 9.19 6.11
CA ASP A 25 -5.79 10.03 5.63
C ASP A 25 -6.26 11.47 5.42
N ALA A 26 -7.53 11.68 5.04
CA ALA A 26 -8.12 13.01 4.95
C ALA A 26 -8.06 13.79 6.29
N TYR A 27 -8.14 13.09 7.42
CA TYR A 27 -8.09 13.69 8.75
C TYR A 27 -6.67 13.80 9.29
N ILE A 28 -5.78 12.84 8.99
CA ILE A 28 -4.42 12.82 9.53
C ILE A 28 -3.46 13.68 8.68
N ASN A 29 -3.54 13.62 7.35
CA ASN A 29 -2.59 14.25 6.44
C ASN A 29 -2.38 15.77 6.68
N PRO A 30 -3.42 16.57 6.97
CA PRO A 30 -3.24 18.01 7.23
C PRO A 30 -2.31 18.33 8.41
N PHE A 31 -2.16 17.41 9.36
CA PHE A 31 -1.33 17.57 10.54
C PHE A 31 0.10 17.01 10.36
N LEU A 32 0.36 16.27 9.29
CA LEU A 32 1.66 15.66 9.06
C LEU A 32 2.63 16.65 8.43
N PRO A 33 3.83 16.84 9.00
CA PRO A 33 4.84 17.66 8.37
C PRO A 33 5.34 16.99 7.08
N PRO A 34 5.73 17.79 6.05
CA PRO A 34 6.38 17.23 4.88
C PRO A 34 7.68 16.55 5.30
N PRO A 35 8.04 15.42 4.66
CA PRO A 35 9.15 14.63 5.12
C PRO A 35 10.49 15.39 5.01
N PRO A 36 11.40 15.23 6.00
CA PRO A 36 12.62 16.05 6.11
C PRO A 36 13.73 15.67 5.11
N TRP A 37 13.46 14.78 4.15
CA TRP A 37 14.47 14.18 3.26
C TRP A 37 15.25 15.21 2.44
N ARG A 38 14.66 16.39 2.15
CA ARG A 38 15.33 17.52 1.49
C ARG A 38 16.54 18.06 2.26
N ARG A 39 16.63 17.82 3.58
CA ARG A 39 17.73 18.28 4.43
C ARG A 39 18.86 17.26 4.57
N LEU A 40 18.66 16.00 4.17
CA LEU A 40 19.67 14.95 4.32
C LEU A 40 20.66 14.94 3.15
N PRO A 41 21.92 14.51 3.38
CA PRO A 41 22.87 14.26 2.31
C PRO A 41 22.30 13.31 1.26
N ARG A 42 22.60 13.55 -0.03
CA ARG A 42 22.06 12.80 -1.18
C ARG A 42 22.23 11.28 -1.07
N SER A 43 23.35 10.83 -0.52
CA SER A 43 23.61 9.39 -0.34
C SER A 43 22.63 8.75 0.65
N ILE A 44 22.26 9.46 1.72
CA ILE A 44 21.36 8.96 2.75
C ILE A 44 19.92 9.07 2.25
N SER A 45 19.51 10.23 1.72
CA SER A 45 18.14 10.44 1.23
C SER A 45 17.75 9.45 0.13
N ARG A 46 18.72 8.99 -0.67
CA ARG A 46 18.53 7.93 -1.67
C ARG A 46 18.01 6.62 -1.05
N PHE A 47 18.52 6.21 0.11
CA PHE A 47 18.08 4.97 0.78
C PHE A 47 16.71 5.11 1.45
N PHE A 48 16.23 6.34 1.67
CA PHE A 48 14.87 6.62 2.14
C PHE A 48 13.85 6.80 0.99
N GLY A 49 14.23 6.44 -0.25
CA GLY A 49 13.36 6.53 -1.43
C GLY A 49 13.25 7.93 -2.03
N TYR A 50 13.96 8.93 -1.48
CA TYR A 50 13.96 10.29 -1.99
C TYR A 50 14.96 10.42 -3.15
N ARG A 51 14.47 10.84 -4.33
CA ARG A 51 15.28 11.08 -5.53
C ARG A 51 14.84 12.39 -6.17
N GLU A 52 15.79 13.29 -6.40
CA GLU A 52 15.57 14.54 -7.15
C GLU A 52 15.41 14.28 -8.65
N THR A 53 15.95 13.17 -9.15
CA THR A 53 15.90 12.77 -10.55
C THR A 53 14.63 11.98 -10.87
N LEU A 54 14.27 11.96 -12.16
CA LEU A 54 13.21 11.13 -12.73
C LEU A 54 13.21 9.69 -12.19
N PRO A 55 12.03 9.03 -12.10
CA PRO A 55 11.93 7.66 -11.60
C PRO A 55 12.88 6.73 -12.37
N PRO A 56 13.48 5.73 -11.69
CA PRO A 56 14.41 4.81 -12.33
C PRO A 56 13.72 4.09 -13.49
N LYS A 57 14.48 3.79 -14.55
CA LYS A 57 13.97 3.04 -15.70
C LYS A 57 13.40 1.69 -15.22
N PRO A 58 12.27 1.23 -15.80
CA PRO A 58 11.72 -0.07 -15.45
C PRO A 58 12.75 -1.16 -15.74
N LEU A 59 12.94 -2.06 -14.78
CA LEU A 59 13.89 -3.16 -14.90
C LEU A 59 13.21 -4.40 -15.50
N GLY A 60 13.96 -5.18 -16.27
CA GLY A 60 13.48 -6.47 -16.77
C GLY A 60 13.26 -7.48 -15.63
N ASN A 61 12.36 -8.43 -15.86
CA ASN A 61 11.95 -9.43 -14.86
C ASN A 61 13.13 -10.24 -14.26
N LEU A 62 14.17 -10.57 -15.04
CA LEU A 62 15.34 -11.30 -14.55
C LEU A 62 16.14 -10.50 -13.51
N VAL A 63 16.28 -9.19 -13.74
CA VAL A 63 16.96 -8.30 -12.79
C VAL A 63 16.11 -8.13 -11.53
N VAL A 64 14.80 -7.99 -11.69
CA VAL A 64 13.86 -7.95 -10.55
C VAL A 64 13.93 -9.24 -9.74
N ALA A 65 13.93 -10.40 -10.40
CA ALA A 65 14.01 -11.71 -9.75
C ALA A 65 15.35 -11.91 -9.03
N PHE A 66 16.46 -11.47 -9.62
CA PHE A 66 17.78 -11.51 -8.97
C PHE A 66 17.81 -10.69 -7.68
N TRP A 67 17.32 -9.44 -7.70
CA TRP A 67 17.25 -8.62 -6.50
C TRP A 67 16.22 -9.12 -5.50
N ALA A 68 15.12 -9.70 -5.96
CA ALA A 68 14.13 -10.34 -5.10
C ALA A 68 14.74 -11.55 -4.37
N LEU A 69 15.50 -12.39 -5.07
CA LEU A 69 16.21 -13.53 -4.48
C LEU A 69 17.15 -13.08 -3.36
N ILE A 70 18.01 -12.10 -3.64
CA ILE A 70 18.95 -11.57 -2.64
C ILE A 70 18.21 -10.91 -1.48
N GLY A 71 17.22 -10.07 -1.78
CA GLY A 71 16.45 -9.33 -0.80
C GLY A 71 15.67 -10.24 0.15
N VAL A 72 14.90 -11.18 -0.39
CA VAL A 72 14.14 -12.17 0.40
C VAL A 72 15.08 -13.01 1.23
N PHE A 73 16.16 -13.54 0.64
CA PHE A 73 17.14 -14.35 1.37
C PHE A 73 17.75 -13.58 2.54
N CYS A 74 18.31 -12.39 2.28
CA CYS A 74 18.93 -11.58 3.33
C CYS A 74 17.92 -11.11 4.38
N GLY A 75 16.73 -10.68 3.96
CA GLY A 75 15.69 -10.17 4.85
C GLY A 75 15.20 -11.26 5.81
N VAL A 76 14.78 -12.40 5.26
CA VAL A 76 14.28 -13.52 6.07
C VAL A 76 15.39 -14.09 6.95
N LEU A 77 16.61 -14.25 6.42
CA LEU A 77 17.75 -14.75 7.21
C LEU A 77 18.09 -13.83 8.39
N ILE A 78 18.16 -12.51 8.17
CA ILE A 78 18.46 -11.56 9.25
C ILE A 78 17.36 -11.60 10.32
N VAL A 79 16.09 -11.65 9.92
CA VAL A 79 14.99 -11.76 10.90
C VAL A 79 15.06 -13.08 11.66
N ALA A 80 15.35 -14.19 11.01
CA ALA A 80 15.46 -15.50 11.63
C ALA A 80 16.62 -15.54 12.65
N GLU A 81 17.83 -15.21 12.20
CA GLU A 81 19.05 -15.24 13.01
C GLU A 81 18.98 -14.29 14.20
N VAL A 82 18.49 -13.06 13.99
CA VAL A 82 18.34 -12.10 15.09
C VAL A 82 17.27 -12.57 16.07
N SER A 83 16.15 -13.11 15.59
CA SER A 83 15.07 -13.57 16.48
C SER A 83 15.50 -14.77 17.33
N GLU A 84 16.31 -15.67 16.77
CA GLU A 84 16.88 -16.82 17.49
C GLU A 84 17.89 -16.40 18.58
N HIS A 85 18.73 -15.40 18.29
CA HIS A 85 19.80 -14.97 19.20
C HIS A 85 19.37 -13.93 20.24
N VAL A 86 18.09 -13.55 20.31
CA VAL A 86 17.57 -12.66 21.35
C VAL A 86 17.11 -13.52 22.54
N PRO A 87 17.83 -13.54 23.69
CA PRO A 87 17.54 -14.47 24.78
C PRO A 87 16.14 -14.31 25.38
N SER A 88 15.60 -13.09 25.32
CA SER A 88 14.25 -12.81 25.79
C SER A 88 13.16 -13.38 24.89
N PHE A 89 13.45 -13.66 23.62
CA PHE A 89 12.50 -14.27 22.66
C PHE A 89 12.46 -15.78 22.86
N GLU A 90 13.64 -16.39 23.05
CA GLU A 90 13.79 -17.80 23.42
C GLU A 90 13.04 -18.12 24.72
N ALA A 91 13.18 -17.26 25.75
CA ALA A 91 12.51 -17.42 27.03
C ALA A 91 10.97 -17.39 26.97
N HIS A 92 10.39 -16.84 25.88
CA HIS A 92 8.94 -16.77 25.67
C HIS A 92 8.46 -17.74 24.57
N HIS A 93 9.28 -18.73 24.19
CA HIS A 93 8.97 -19.70 23.14
C HIS A 93 8.55 -19.04 21.82
N ALA A 94 9.16 -17.90 21.50
CA ALA A 94 8.87 -17.19 20.27
C ALA A 94 9.20 -18.09 19.05
N PRO A 95 8.32 -18.18 18.05
CA PRO A 95 8.65 -18.88 16.81
C PRO A 95 9.83 -18.19 16.12
N ILE A 96 10.84 -18.97 15.73
CA ILE A 96 12.08 -18.48 15.09
C ILE A 96 11.77 -17.67 13.83
N ILE A 97 10.76 -18.10 13.06
CA ILE A 97 10.23 -17.36 11.91
C ILE A 97 8.71 -17.44 11.96
N VAL A 98 8.06 -16.28 11.91
CA VAL A 98 6.61 -16.22 11.62
C VAL A 98 6.41 -16.33 10.12
N ALA A 99 5.60 -17.29 9.68
CA ALA A 99 5.33 -17.53 8.26
C ALA A 99 4.86 -16.27 7.50
N SER A 100 4.28 -15.30 8.21
CA SER A 100 3.92 -13.99 7.65
C SER A 100 5.14 -13.21 7.12
N PHE A 101 6.32 -13.30 7.72
CA PHE A 101 7.52 -12.61 7.21
C PHE A 101 7.97 -13.14 5.85
N GLY A 102 7.73 -14.42 5.55
CA GLY A 102 7.96 -14.95 4.20
C GLY A 102 7.08 -14.27 3.14
N ALA A 103 5.79 -14.08 3.45
CA ALA A 103 4.86 -13.36 2.58
C ALA A 103 5.19 -11.86 2.49
N ALA A 104 5.60 -11.24 3.61
CA ALA A 104 6.05 -9.85 3.63
C ALA A 104 7.29 -9.63 2.76
N ALA A 105 8.27 -10.53 2.82
CA ALA A 105 9.46 -10.47 1.98
C ALA A 105 9.11 -10.48 0.48
N VAL A 106 8.14 -11.30 0.05
CA VAL A 106 7.70 -11.29 -1.36
C VAL A 106 7.17 -9.91 -1.77
N LEU A 107 6.34 -9.27 -0.94
CA LEU A 107 5.84 -7.92 -1.23
C LEU A 107 6.97 -6.89 -1.23
N GLU A 108 7.81 -6.90 -0.19
CA GLU A 108 8.86 -5.89 0.02
C GLU A 108 10.03 -5.98 -0.95
N PHE A 109 10.27 -7.13 -1.60
CA PHE A 109 11.40 -7.30 -2.54
C PHE A 109 11.00 -7.57 -3.99
N SER A 110 9.78 -8.06 -4.25
CA SER A 110 9.29 -8.30 -5.62
C SER A 110 8.28 -7.25 -6.07
N ALA A 111 7.38 -6.81 -5.19
CA ALA A 111 6.29 -5.88 -5.49
C ALA A 111 6.49 -4.52 -4.80
N ILE A 112 7.70 -3.97 -4.90
CA ILE A 112 8.16 -2.80 -4.11
C ILE A 112 7.37 -1.51 -4.34
N GLU A 113 6.67 -1.41 -5.48
CA GLU A 113 5.82 -0.28 -5.86
C GLU A 113 4.39 -0.43 -5.33
N SER A 114 4.04 -1.62 -4.84
CA SER A 114 2.72 -1.89 -4.28
C SER A 114 2.48 -1.02 -3.05
N PRO A 115 1.28 -0.44 -2.88
CA PRO A 115 0.91 0.24 -1.65
C PRO A 115 1.02 -0.69 -0.43
N PHE A 116 0.84 -2.00 -0.61
CA PHE A 116 0.89 -3.00 0.45
C PHE A 116 2.32 -3.29 0.96
N ALA A 117 3.35 -2.90 0.18
CA ALA A 117 4.75 -3.05 0.56
C ALA A 117 5.31 -1.81 1.27
N GLN A 118 4.57 -0.70 1.31
CA GLN A 118 5.09 0.56 1.85
C GLN A 118 5.24 0.51 3.39
N PRO A 119 6.23 1.23 3.96
CA PRO A 119 6.61 1.10 5.37
C PRO A 119 5.47 1.30 6.36
N ARG A 120 4.60 2.30 6.14
CA ARG A 120 3.41 2.52 7.00
C ARG A 120 2.54 1.28 7.07
N ASN A 121 2.24 0.68 5.93
CA ASN A 121 1.36 -0.48 5.85
C ASN A 121 2.03 -1.70 6.47
N ALA A 122 3.31 -1.94 6.18
CA ALA A 122 4.04 -3.08 6.73
C ALA A 122 4.16 -3.01 8.27
N VAL A 123 4.49 -1.85 8.84
CA VAL A 123 4.72 -1.70 10.29
C VAL A 123 3.40 -1.62 11.06
N LEU A 124 2.48 -0.72 10.67
CA LEU A 124 1.26 -0.50 11.45
C LEU A 124 0.34 -1.71 11.43
N SER A 125 0.22 -2.39 10.30
CA SER A 125 -0.61 -3.60 10.20
C SER A 125 -0.12 -4.72 11.10
N GLN A 126 1.20 -4.91 11.24
CA GLN A 126 1.79 -5.96 12.07
C GLN A 126 1.61 -5.66 13.56
N LEU A 127 1.65 -4.37 13.94
CA LEU A 127 1.28 -3.95 15.29
C LEU A 127 -0.21 -4.17 15.58
N ILE A 128 -1.10 -3.84 14.64
CA ILE A 128 -2.54 -4.12 14.76
C ILE A 128 -2.79 -5.62 14.87
N ALA A 129 -2.17 -6.41 14.00
CA ALA A 129 -2.33 -7.86 13.95
C ALA A 129 -1.85 -8.56 15.21
N SER A 130 -0.66 -8.21 15.71
CA SER A 130 -0.15 -8.76 16.96
C SER A 130 -1.02 -8.36 18.15
N PHE A 131 -1.48 -7.11 18.22
CA PHE A 131 -2.41 -6.67 19.26
C PHE A 131 -3.74 -7.42 19.22
N VAL A 132 -4.43 -7.44 18.07
CA VAL A 132 -5.72 -8.11 17.90
C VAL A 132 -5.58 -9.61 18.13
N GLY A 133 -4.55 -10.24 17.57
CA GLY A 133 -4.26 -11.66 17.76
C GLY A 133 -4.10 -12.03 19.22
N VAL A 134 -3.33 -11.26 19.99
CA VAL A 134 -3.15 -11.50 21.44
C VAL A 134 -4.45 -11.26 22.22
N VAL A 135 -5.22 -10.22 21.88
CA VAL A 135 -6.52 -9.96 22.51
C VAL A 135 -7.47 -11.13 22.29
N ILE A 136 -7.65 -11.57 21.06
CA ILE A 136 -8.54 -12.69 20.73
C ILE A 136 -8.03 -13.99 21.35
N GLY A 137 -6.73 -14.28 21.28
CA GLY A 137 -6.13 -15.45 21.90
C GLY A 137 -6.37 -15.50 23.40
N LYS A 138 -6.18 -14.38 24.10
CA LYS A 138 -6.47 -14.28 25.54
C LYS A 138 -7.95 -14.40 25.86
N LEU A 139 -8.85 -13.80 25.07
CA LEU A 139 -10.30 -13.93 25.25
C LEU A 139 -10.77 -15.38 25.09
N PHE A 140 -10.25 -16.10 24.09
CA PHE A 140 -10.56 -17.51 23.86
C PHE A 140 -10.00 -18.39 25.00
N ALA A 141 -8.85 -18.04 25.57
CA ALA A 141 -8.28 -18.73 26.72
C ALA A 141 -9.09 -18.58 28.03
N LEU A 142 -10.02 -17.61 28.14
CA LEU A 142 -10.88 -17.45 29.32
C LEU A 142 -11.95 -18.55 29.44
N ASN A 143 -12.21 -19.30 28.38
CA ASN A 143 -13.22 -20.37 28.35
C ASN A 143 -12.60 -21.62 27.72
N GLU A 144 -12.54 -22.73 28.46
CA GLU A 144 -11.92 -23.98 27.97
C GLU A 144 -12.51 -24.47 26.64
N HIS A 145 -13.83 -24.35 26.45
CA HIS A 145 -14.47 -24.77 25.21
C HIS A 145 -14.05 -23.90 24.02
N ALA A 146 -13.94 -22.59 24.23
CA ALA A 146 -13.46 -21.65 23.22
C ALA A 146 -11.96 -21.85 22.94
N HIS A 147 -11.16 -22.13 23.96
CA HIS A 147 -9.73 -22.35 23.85
C HIS A 147 -9.38 -23.50 22.87
N HIS A 148 -10.19 -24.57 22.86
CA HIS A 148 -10.03 -25.67 21.90
C HIS A 148 -10.47 -25.33 20.46
N MET A 149 -11.20 -24.22 20.25
CA MET A 149 -11.66 -23.77 18.93
C MET A 149 -10.69 -22.76 18.30
N THR A 150 -9.41 -23.13 18.20
CA THR A 150 -8.36 -22.24 17.71
C THR A 150 -8.59 -21.76 16.27
N GLN A 151 -9.24 -22.57 15.42
CA GLN A 151 -9.57 -22.18 14.05
C GLN A 151 -10.59 -21.04 14.01
N LEU A 152 -11.58 -21.07 14.90
CA LEU A 152 -12.58 -20.01 15.01
C LEU A 152 -11.94 -18.72 15.53
N GLY A 153 -11.11 -18.83 16.57
CA GLY A 153 -10.38 -17.68 17.11
C GLY A 153 -9.40 -17.07 16.11
N GLY A 154 -8.64 -17.88 15.39
CA GLY A 154 -7.72 -17.43 14.34
C GLY A 154 -8.44 -16.78 13.16
N ALA A 155 -9.56 -17.35 12.72
CA ALA A 155 -10.39 -16.75 11.67
C ALA A 155 -10.97 -15.40 12.12
N LEU A 156 -11.46 -15.30 13.35
CA LEU A 156 -11.97 -14.06 13.94
C LEU A 156 -10.88 -12.99 14.04
N ALA A 157 -9.68 -13.35 14.53
CA ALA A 157 -8.54 -12.44 14.63
C ALA A 157 -8.11 -11.92 13.25
N CYS A 158 -8.02 -12.79 12.25
CA CYS A 158 -7.70 -12.41 10.87
C CYS A 158 -8.76 -11.46 10.28
N ALA A 159 -10.05 -11.78 10.47
CA ALA A 159 -11.16 -10.97 9.95
C ALA A 159 -11.19 -9.57 10.58
N ILE A 160 -11.07 -9.47 11.91
CA ILE A 160 -11.04 -8.19 12.62
C ILE A 160 -9.82 -7.37 12.21
N THR A 161 -8.64 -7.98 12.17
CA THR A 161 -7.41 -7.32 11.72
C THR A 161 -7.55 -6.78 10.31
N THR A 162 -8.12 -7.57 9.40
CA THR A 162 -8.38 -7.16 8.01
C THR A 162 -9.34 -5.98 7.94
N ALA A 163 -10.43 -6.00 8.72
CA ALA A 163 -11.36 -4.88 8.79
C ALA A 163 -10.67 -3.59 9.28
N ILE A 164 -9.87 -3.68 10.34
CA ILE A 164 -9.13 -2.51 10.88
C ILE A 164 -8.11 -2.00 9.86
N MET A 165 -7.36 -2.88 9.19
CA MET A 165 -6.42 -2.49 8.14
C MET A 165 -7.11 -1.75 6.99
N THR A 166 -8.29 -2.22 6.56
CA THR A 166 -9.09 -1.58 5.51
C THR A 166 -9.54 -0.19 5.94
N ILE A 167 -10.04 -0.04 7.18
CA ILE A 167 -10.49 1.26 7.70
C ILE A 167 -9.32 2.23 7.87
N THR A 168 -8.14 1.74 8.24
CA THR A 168 -6.96 2.57 8.49
C THR A 168 -6.09 2.84 7.27
N ASN A 169 -6.47 2.33 6.10
CA ASN A 169 -5.67 2.35 4.87
C ASN A 169 -4.25 1.78 5.06
N THR A 170 -4.11 0.76 5.92
CA THR A 170 -2.82 0.12 6.24
C THR A 170 -2.72 -1.33 5.77
N VAL A 171 -3.52 -1.72 4.76
CA VAL A 171 -3.57 -3.11 4.28
C VAL A 171 -2.18 -3.63 3.92
N HIS A 172 -1.81 -4.72 4.60
CA HIS A 172 -0.61 -5.51 4.35
C HIS A 172 -0.99 -6.97 4.63
N PRO A 173 -1.30 -7.76 3.59
CA PRO A 173 -1.86 -9.11 3.73
C PRO A 173 -1.11 -10.05 4.71
N PRO A 174 0.23 -10.01 4.82
CA PRO A 174 0.95 -10.82 5.81
C PRO A 174 0.50 -10.62 7.26
N ALA A 175 0.03 -9.43 7.63
CA ALA A 175 -0.46 -9.15 8.98
C ALA A 175 -1.74 -9.94 9.31
N GLY A 176 -2.60 -10.24 8.32
CA GLY A 176 -3.75 -11.12 8.53
C GLY A 176 -3.32 -12.53 8.95
N ALA A 177 -2.25 -13.06 8.34
CA ALA A 177 -1.65 -14.33 8.75
C ALA A 177 -1.03 -14.25 10.16
N THR A 178 -0.35 -13.15 10.50
CA THR A 178 0.17 -12.92 11.86
C THR A 178 -0.95 -12.99 12.92
N ALA A 179 -2.08 -12.31 12.70
CA ALA A 179 -3.20 -12.32 13.63
C ALA A 179 -3.81 -13.73 13.80
N LEU A 180 -3.91 -14.49 12.71
CA LEU A 180 -4.37 -15.88 12.74
C LEU A 180 -3.42 -16.75 13.56
N LEU A 181 -2.12 -16.69 13.26
CA LEU A 181 -1.08 -17.50 13.91
C LEU A 181 -0.91 -17.16 15.39
N ALA A 182 -1.12 -15.89 15.77
CA ALA A 182 -1.13 -15.44 17.16
C ALA A 182 -2.13 -16.23 18.02
N VAL A 183 -3.26 -16.67 17.43
CA VAL A 183 -4.28 -17.45 18.14
C VAL A 183 -4.05 -18.94 18.01
N THR A 184 -3.65 -19.42 16.82
CA THR A 184 -3.58 -20.85 16.54
C THR A 184 -2.27 -21.52 16.97
N GLN A 185 -1.15 -20.79 16.96
CA GLN A 185 0.19 -21.35 17.16
C GLN A 185 1.03 -20.58 18.20
N SER A 186 0.77 -19.30 18.42
CA SER A 186 1.64 -18.43 19.22
C SER A 186 0.90 -17.74 20.37
N TYR A 187 -0.15 -18.37 20.90
CA TYR A 187 -0.97 -17.76 21.96
C TYR A 187 -0.17 -17.61 23.27
N ASP A 188 0.76 -18.53 23.56
CA ASP A 188 1.61 -18.51 24.75
C ASP A 188 2.59 -17.33 24.78
N VAL A 189 3.02 -16.83 23.60
CA VAL A 189 3.90 -15.67 23.47
C VAL A 189 3.25 -14.41 24.06
N GLY A 190 1.91 -14.33 23.97
CA GLY A 190 1.12 -13.24 24.52
C GLY A 190 1.59 -11.86 24.04
N TRP A 191 1.60 -10.88 24.94
CA TRP A 191 1.92 -9.48 24.60
C TRP A 191 3.32 -9.27 24.04
N TYR A 192 4.23 -10.22 24.27
CA TYR A 192 5.58 -10.16 23.77
C TYR A 192 5.63 -10.27 22.22
N LEU A 193 4.57 -10.80 21.61
CA LEU A 193 4.41 -10.88 20.16
C LEU A 193 4.51 -9.51 19.48
N ILE A 194 4.03 -8.44 20.14
CA ILE A 194 4.09 -7.07 19.59
C ILE A 194 5.55 -6.65 19.39
N LEU A 195 6.42 -6.93 20.36
CA LEU A 195 7.85 -6.58 20.29
C LEU A 195 8.58 -7.42 19.24
N ILE A 196 8.25 -8.70 19.13
CA ILE A 196 8.79 -9.60 18.11
C ILE A 196 8.41 -9.10 16.71
N MET A 197 7.14 -8.76 16.50
CA MET A 197 6.67 -8.27 15.20
C MET A 197 7.30 -6.92 14.87
N LEU A 198 7.39 -6.00 15.83
CA LEU A 198 8.03 -4.70 15.63
C LEU A 198 9.50 -4.85 15.24
N LEU A 199 10.26 -5.70 15.95
CA LEU A 199 11.66 -5.95 15.64
C LEU A 199 11.82 -6.54 14.23
N GLY A 200 11.01 -7.56 13.90
CA GLY A 200 11.03 -8.18 12.59
C GLY A 200 10.70 -7.20 11.46
N CYS A 201 9.70 -6.34 11.64
CA CYS A 201 9.38 -5.27 10.69
C CYS A 201 10.53 -4.29 10.51
N VAL A 202 11.18 -3.84 11.59
CA VAL A 202 12.32 -2.91 11.51
C VAL A 202 13.48 -3.53 10.75
N MET A 203 13.80 -4.80 11.04
CA MET A 203 14.89 -5.52 10.35
C MET A 203 14.57 -5.74 8.87
N MET A 204 13.34 -6.17 8.55
CA MET A 204 12.91 -6.38 7.18
C MET A 204 12.97 -5.07 6.37
N GLN A 205 12.44 -3.98 6.93
CA GLN A 205 12.47 -2.66 6.32
C GLN A 205 13.90 -2.15 6.15
N ALA A 206 14.79 -2.38 7.11
CA ALA A 206 16.20 -2.02 6.97
C ALA A 206 16.83 -2.72 5.75
N VAL A 207 16.60 -4.01 5.58
CA VAL A 207 17.09 -4.76 4.41
C VAL A 207 16.42 -4.29 3.12
N ALA A 208 15.11 -4.04 3.13
CA ALA A 208 14.36 -3.50 2.00
C ALA A 208 14.91 -2.15 1.54
N LEU A 209 15.19 -1.23 2.48
CA LEU A 209 15.80 0.07 2.18
C LEU A 209 17.17 -0.10 1.54
N LEU A 210 18.01 -1.02 2.04
CA LEU A 210 19.35 -1.25 1.50
C LEU A 210 19.32 -1.87 0.10
N ILE A 211 18.66 -3.02 -0.05
CA ILE A 211 18.70 -3.82 -1.29
C ILE A 211 17.89 -3.16 -2.40
N ASN A 212 16.69 -2.67 -2.11
CA ASN A 212 15.83 -2.13 -3.15
C ASN A 212 16.36 -0.81 -3.71
N ASN A 213 17.11 0.00 -2.95
CA ASN A 213 17.65 1.27 -3.45
C ASN A 213 18.95 1.17 -4.27
N ILE A 214 19.50 -0.04 -4.45
CA ILE A 214 20.69 -0.24 -5.28
C ILE A 214 20.37 0.13 -6.75
N GLN A 215 19.38 -0.55 -7.34
CA GLN A 215 18.93 -0.28 -8.72
C GLN A 215 17.46 0.15 -8.83
N ARG A 216 16.64 -0.08 -7.80
CA ARG A 216 15.21 0.28 -7.77
C ARG A 216 14.98 1.45 -6.80
N ARG A 217 13.73 1.82 -6.53
CA ARG A 217 13.36 2.90 -5.60
C ARG A 217 12.38 2.35 -4.56
N PHE A 218 12.76 2.43 -3.30
CA PHE A 218 11.90 2.04 -2.17
C PHE A 218 12.19 2.91 -0.94
N PRO A 219 11.20 3.30 -0.14
CA PRO A 219 9.78 3.25 -0.47
C PRO A 219 9.42 4.25 -1.56
N VAL A 220 8.23 4.10 -2.14
CA VAL A 220 7.61 5.12 -2.99
C VAL A 220 7.13 6.28 -2.11
N TYR A 221 6.52 5.95 -0.96
CA TYR A 221 6.13 6.92 0.07
C TYR A 221 6.21 6.27 1.45
N TRP A 222 6.45 7.10 2.48
CA TRP A 222 6.54 6.62 3.86
C TRP A 222 5.17 6.54 4.55
N TRP A 223 4.31 7.54 4.34
CA TRP A 223 3.03 7.65 5.04
C TRP A 223 1.82 7.73 4.12
N THR A 224 1.86 8.63 3.15
CA THR A 224 0.78 8.82 2.17
C THR A 224 1.38 9.08 0.80
N PRO A 225 0.75 8.61 -0.30
CA PRO A 225 1.14 8.98 -1.65
C PRO A 225 0.80 10.44 -1.99
N GLN A 226 -0.06 11.09 -1.21
CA GLN A 226 -0.47 12.48 -1.43
C GLN A 226 0.66 13.45 -1.10
N SER A 227 0.74 14.55 -1.87
CA SER A 227 1.65 15.65 -1.57
C SER A 227 1.21 16.35 -0.27
N LEU A 228 2.07 16.29 0.75
CA LEU A 228 1.90 17.06 2.00
C LEU A 228 2.42 18.50 1.90
N GLU A 229 2.94 18.92 0.73
CA GLU A 229 3.36 20.30 0.53
C GLU A 229 2.13 21.21 0.50
N ARG A 230 2.08 22.22 1.38
CA ARG A 230 1.03 23.23 1.34
C ARG A 230 1.08 23.91 -0.03
N PRO A 231 -0.07 24.13 -0.70
CA PRO A 231 -0.11 24.98 -1.87
C PRO A 231 0.53 26.32 -1.50
N LYS A 232 1.59 26.71 -2.21
CA LYS A 232 2.04 28.11 -2.12
C LYS A 232 0.86 28.97 -2.56
N PRO A 233 0.54 30.07 -1.86
CA PRO A 233 -0.43 31.01 -2.40
C PRO A 233 0.03 31.37 -3.81
N GLU A 234 -0.80 31.06 -4.80
CA GLU A 234 -0.55 31.47 -6.18
C GLU A 234 -0.46 32.99 -6.16
N ASP A 235 0.72 33.53 -6.43
CA ASP A 235 0.84 34.92 -6.85
C ASP A 235 0.08 35.03 -8.17
N THR A 236 -1.20 35.44 -8.08
CA THR A 236 -2.18 35.53 -9.19
C THR A 236 -1.65 36.33 -10.38
N GLU A 237 -0.60 37.14 -10.17
CA GLU A 237 0.11 37.94 -11.17
C GLU A 237 1.05 37.12 -12.09
N SER A 238 1.50 35.94 -11.65
CA SER A 238 2.41 35.08 -12.42
C SER A 238 1.70 34.05 -13.32
N ALA A 239 0.42 33.77 -13.05
CA ALA A 239 -0.42 32.84 -13.82
C ALA A 239 -0.72 33.34 -15.26
N TRP A 240 -0.65 34.65 -15.50
CA TRP A 240 -0.76 35.21 -16.86
C TRP A 240 0.50 34.97 -17.70
N ARG A 241 1.71 35.04 -17.13
CA ARG A 241 2.96 34.88 -17.90
C ARG A 241 3.31 33.44 -18.25
N VAL A 242 2.78 32.45 -17.53
CA VAL A 242 3.09 31.03 -17.78
C VAL A 242 2.16 30.38 -18.80
N LYS A 243 1.02 31.02 -19.14
CA LYS A 243 0.02 30.46 -20.05
C LYS A 243 0.46 30.32 -21.51
N GLU A 244 1.64 30.83 -21.89
CA GLU A 244 2.27 30.61 -23.20
C GLU A 244 3.43 29.59 -23.20
N GLY A 245 3.84 29.04 -22.04
CA GLY A 245 5.16 28.42 -21.93
C GLY A 245 5.29 26.99 -21.39
N SER A 246 4.22 26.31 -20.97
CA SER A 246 4.37 24.96 -20.39
C SER A 246 3.09 24.13 -20.45
N VAL A 247 2.81 23.56 -21.62
CA VAL A 247 1.99 22.36 -21.74
C VAL A 247 2.89 21.23 -22.22
N ASP A 248 3.61 20.62 -21.28
CA ASP A 248 4.36 19.38 -21.44
C ASP A 248 4.28 18.63 -20.11
N SER A 249 4.05 17.33 -19.99
CA SER A 249 3.38 16.33 -20.81
C SER A 249 3.32 15.09 -19.91
N ILE A 250 2.14 14.69 -19.44
CA ILE A 250 1.95 13.36 -18.81
C ILE A 250 1.83 12.37 -19.98
N LEU A 251 2.97 11.84 -20.44
CA LEU A 251 3.04 10.88 -21.53
C LEU A 251 3.31 9.47 -20.99
N THR A 252 2.30 8.62 -21.11
CA THR A 252 2.45 7.18 -21.31
C THR A 252 3.28 6.95 -22.57
N HIS A 253 4.45 6.31 -22.43
CA HIS A 253 5.41 6.20 -23.53
C HIS A 253 5.21 4.89 -24.31
N ASP A 254 4.36 4.94 -25.34
CA ASP A 254 4.47 4.11 -26.54
C ASP A 254 4.93 5.00 -27.71
N THR A 255 6.23 4.92 -27.98
CA THR A 255 6.93 5.03 -29.30
C THR A 255 6.95 6.30 -30.18
N PHE A 256 8.17 6.54 -30.71
CA PHE A 256 8.63 7.28 -31.90
C PHE A 256 8.61 8.83 -31.96
N PRO A 257 9.65 9.47 -32.56
CA PRO A 257 9.84 10.92 -32.57
C PRO A 257 8.97 11.57 -33.66
N GLY A 258 7.90 12.22 -33.23
CA GLY A 258 7.00 13.02 -34.05
C GLY A 258 6.13 13.89 -33.13
N THR A 259 5.56 14.96 -33.67
CA THR A 259 4.68 15.94 -32.99
C THR A 259 3.78 15.30 -31.93
N PRO A 260 3.68 15.85 -30.71
CA PRO A 260 2.91 15.22 -29.64
C PRO A 260 1.44 15.05 -30.04
N VAL A 261 0.95 13.82 -29.95
CA VAL A 261 -0.45 13.48 -30.19
C VAL A 261 -1.28 13.97 -29.01
N GLN A 262 -2.19 14.93 -29.23
CA GLN A 262 -3.09 15.46 -28.21
C GLN A 262 -4.55 15.20 -28.57
N ILE A 263 -5.28 14.49 -27.71
CA ILE A 263 -6.75 14.35 -27.79
C ILE A 263 -7.37 15.36 -26.81
N ILE A 264 -8.29 16.20 -27.30
CA ILE A 264 -8.96 17.22 -26.47
C ILE A 264 -10.40 16.77 -26.20
N ILE A 265 -10.76 16.63 -24.93
CA ILE A 265 -12.11 16.27 -24.47
C ILE A 265 -12.73 17.50 -23.81
N GLN A 266 -13.87 17.94 -24.32
CA GLN A 266 -14.71 19.03 -23.79
C GLN A 266 -16.13 18.49 -23.55
N GLU A 267 -16.96 19.20 -22.78
CA GLU A 267 -18.37 18.84 -22.57
C GLU A 267 -19.08 18.68 -23.93
N GLY A 268 -19.48 17.44 -24.26
CA GLY A 268 -20.15 17.10 -25.52
C GLY A 268 -19.29 17.15 -26.81
N ARG A 269 -17.96 17.35 -26.72
CA ARG A 269 -17.06 17.37 -27.89
C ARG A 269 -15.72 16.68 -27.64
N VAL A 270 -15.37 15.73 -28.50
CA VAL A 270 -14.04 15.08 -28.55
C VAL A 270 -13.35 15.49 -29.85
N THR A 271 -12.15 16.07 -29.76
CA THR A 271 -11.33 16.45 -30.92
C THR A 271 -10.09 15.55 -30.96
N VAL A 272 -9.94 14.81 -32.05
CA VAL A 272 -8.85 13.85 -32.29
C VAL A 272 -8.03 14.37 -33.48
N PRO A 273 -6.69 14.38 -33.39
CA PRO A 273 -5.85 14.89 -34.48
C PRO A 273 -5.82 13.92 -35.67
N ASP A 274 -5.71 14.46 -36.88
CA ASP A 274 -5.87 13.72 -38.15
C ASP A 274 -4.88 12.56 -38.38
N HIS A 275 -3.80 12.51 -37.61
CA HIS A 275 -2.76 11.48 -37.68
C HIS A 275 -2.94 10.35 -36.64
N LEU A 276 -3.98 10.41 -35.80
CA LEU A 276 -4.31 9.37 -34.84
C LEU A 276 -5.59 8.64 -35.28
N THR A 277 -5.45 7.39 -35.70
CA THR A 277 -6.58 6.52 -35.99
C THR A 277 -7.02 5.81 -34.71
N LEU A 278 -8.20 6.16 -34.21
CA LEU A 278 -8.83 5.47 -33.08
C LEU A 278 -9.84 4.44 -33.59
N THR A 279 -9.97 3.34 -32.86
CA THR A 279 -11.03 2.36 -33.09
C THR A 279 -12.39 2.92 -32.66
N GLU A 280 -13.47 2.35 -33.20
CA GLU A 280 -14.84 2.75 -32.82
C GLU A 280 -15.10 2.53 -31.32
N GLU A 281 -14.54 1.48 -30.72
CA GLU A 281 -14.67 1.21 -29.28
C GLU A 281 -14.00 2.30 -28.43
N GLU A 282 -12.80 2.73 -28.80
CA GLU A 282 -12.08 3.81 -28.11
C GLU A 282 -12.81 5.15 -28.25
N MET A 283 -13.35 5.45 -29.43
CA MET A 283 -14.14 6.67 -29.66
C MET A 283 -15.42 6.72 -28.82
N VAL A 284 -16.09 5.57 -28.61
CA VAL A 284 -17.27 5.48 -27.75
C VAL A 284 -16.90 5.78 -26.29
N VAL A 285 -15.77 5.27 -25.81
CA VAL A 285 -15.28 5.55 -24.44
C VAL A 285 -15.00 7.05 -24.26
N LEU A 286 -14.30 7.66 -25.22
CA LEU A 286 -13.98 9.08 -25.15
C LEU A 286 -15.23 9.97 -25.16
N ARG A 287 -16.25 9.61 -25.93
CA ARG A 287 -17.55 10.32 -25.92
C ARG A 287 -18.29 10.16 -24.60
N ARG A 288 -18.31 8.96 -24.01
CA ARG A 288 -18.90 8.77 -22.66
C ARG A 288 -18.20 9.61 -21.60
N ILE A 289 -16.89 9.79 -21.71
CA ILE A 289 -16.14 10.67 -20.80
C ILE A 289 -16.53 12.13 -21.06
N SER A 290 -16.60 12.55 -22.32
CA SER A 290 -17.06 13.88 -22.75
C SER A 290 -18.47 14.24 -22.32
N GLU A 291 -19.36 13.26 -22.16
CA GLU A 291 -20.74 13.47 -21.68
C GLU A 291 -20.84 13.58 -20.15
N ARG A 292 -19.79 13.20 -19.41
CA ARG A 292 -19.75 13.19 -17.94
C ARG A 292 -18.94 14.32 -17.32
N ILE A 293 -18.12 15.00 -18.13
CA ILE A 293 -17.33 16.18 -17.75
C ILE A 293 -18.12 17.41 -18.17
#